data_AF-A0A7M2SKC5-F1
#
_entry.id   AF-A0A7M2SKC5-F1
#
_cell.length_a   1.000
_cell.length_b   1.000
_cell.length_c   1.000
_cell.angle_alpha   90.00
_cell.angle_beta   90.00
_cell.angle_gamma   90.00
#
_symmetry.space_group_name_H-M   'P 1'
#
loop_
_entity.id
_entity.type
_entity.pdbx_description
1 polymer ?
#
loop_
_entity_poly.entity_id
_entity_poly.type
_entity_poly.pdbx_seq_one_letter_code
_entity_poly.pdbx_strand_id
1 'polypeptide(L)' 'MPEFHFVKSSYSSSGGECVEVARNIPTTVAVRDSKNSNGPILRLTSQAWVEFTAALS' A
#
# COMPACT_ATOMS: atom_id res chain seq x y z
N MET A 1 7.02 -16.20 7.58
CA MET A 1 7.32 -14.86 7.02
C MET A 1 6.45 -13.86 7.76
N PRO A 2 6.94 -12.68 8.13
CA PRO A 2 6.12 -11.68 8.83
C PRO A 2 4.93 -11.26 7.96
N GLU A 3 3.76 -11.13 8.57
CA GLU A 3 2.50 -10.75 7.90
C GLU A 3 2.45 -9.25 7.64
N PHE A 4 1.82 -8.83 6.54
CA PHE A 4 1.58 -7.42 6.26
C PHE A 4 0.44 -6.87 7.13
N HIS A 5 0.72 -5.83 7.90
CA HIS A 5 -0.30 -5.09 8.63
C HIS A 5 -0.78 -3.92 7.78
N PHE A 6 -1.90 -4.11 7.08
CA PHE A 6 -2.47 -3.10 6.17
C PHE A 6 -3.20 -1.99 6.92
N VAL A 7 -2.95 -0.75 6.51
CA VAL A 7 -3.67 0.44 6.95
C VAL A 7 -4.36 1.07 5.75
N LYS A 8 -5.67 1.26 5.84
CA LYS A 8 -6.49 1.89 4.80
C LYS A 8 -6.16 3.37 4.67
N SER A 9 -6.03 3.85 3.43
CA SER A 9 -5.80 5.27 3.15
C SER A 9 -6.98 6.13 3.61
N SER A 10 -6.69 7.29 4.21
CA SER A 10 -7.70 8.29 4.61
C SER A 10 -8.46 8.91 3.42
N TYR A 11 -7.91 8.81 2.21
CA TYR A 11 -8.57 9.24 0.97
C TYR A 11 -9.57 8.21 0.42
N SER A 12 -9.64 7.02 1.04
CA SER A 12 -10.59 5.98 0.64
C SER A 12 -12.00 6.33 1.12
N SER A 13 -12.92 6.59 0.19
CA SER A 13 -14.34 6.80 0.47
C SER A 13 -15.20 5.73 -0.21
N SER A 14 -16.47 5.62 0.17
CA SER A 14 -17.39 4.59 -0.33
C SER A 14 -17.60 4.60 -1.86
N GLY A 15 -17.32 5.72 -2.53
CA GLY A 15 -17.45 5.88 -3.99
C GLY A 15 -16.14 6.00 -4.76
N GLY A 16 -14.98 5.94 -4.09
CA GLY A 16 -13.66 6.17 -4.70
C GLY A 16 -12.81 4.91 -4.85
N GLU A 17 -11.60 5.08 -5.37
CA GLU A 17 -10.55 4.05 -5.37
C GLU A 17 -10.01 3.88 -3.94
N CYS A 18 -10.06 2.65 -3.41
CA CYS A 18 -9.70 2.35 -2.03
C CYS A 18 -8.40 1.55 -1.99
N VAL A 19 -7.38 2.10 -1.34
CA VAL A 19 -6.06 1.45 -1.23
C VAL A 19 -5.67 1.27 0.24
N GLU A 20 -4.98 0.17 0.52
CA GLU A 20 -4.34 -0.09 1.82
C GLU A 20 -2.84 -0.28 1.63
N VAL A 21 -2.07 0.17 2.62
CA VAL A 21 -0.61 0.11 2.60
C VAL A 21 -0.09 -0.54 3.88
N ALA A 22 0.85 -1.46 3.77
CA ALA A 22 1.59 -2.03 4.90
C ALA A 22 3.07 -1.61 4.83
N ARG A 23 3.59 -1.11 5.95
CA ARG A 23 4.99 -0.62 6.10
C ARG A 23 5.72 -1.27 7.27
N ASN A 24 5.13 -2.30 7.88
CA ASN A 24 5.67 -3.00 9.05
C ASN A 24 6.80 -3.99 8.71
N ILE A 25 7.05 -4.24 7.42
CA ILE A 25 8.11 -5.14 6.96
C ILE A 25 9.33 -4.31 6.56
N PRO A 26 10.53 -4.60 7.10
CA PRO A 26 11.75 -3.90 6.70
C PRO A 26 11.95 -3.94 5.19
N THR A 27 12.41 -2.81 4.64
CA THR A 27 12.75 -2.59 3.21
C THR A 27 11.61 -2.81 2.20
N THR A 28 10.39 -3.14 2.65
CA THR A 28 9.25 -3.45 1.79
C THR A 28 8.06 -2.57 2.14
N VAL A 29 7.43 -2.00 1.11
CA VAL A 29 6.09 -1.41 1.20
C VAL A 29 5.15 -2.26 0.38
N ALA A 30 4.09 -2.77 1.00
CA ALA A 30 3.06 -3.53 0.31
C ALA A 30 1.83 -2.65 0.09
N VAL A 31 1.27 -2.69 -1.11
CA VAL A 31 0.06 -1.97 -1.51
C VAL A 31 -0.94 -2.97 -2.05
N ARG A 32 -2.20 -2.85 -1.63
CA ARG A 32 -3.30 -3.63 -2.20
C ARG A 32 -4.55 -2.77 -2.35
N ASP A 33 -5.46 -3.26 -3.18
CA ASP A 33 -6.80 -2.73 -3.29
C ASP A 33 -7.65 -3.18 -2.08
N SER A 34 -8.31 -2.24 -1.41
CA SER A 34 -9.15 -2.56 -0.23
C SER A 34 -10.40 -3.35 -0.60
N LYS A 35 -10.89 -3.23 -1.84
CA LYS A 35 -12.12 -3.89 -2.31
C LYS A 35 -11.85 -5.34 -2.73
N ASN A 36 -10.59 -5.67 -3.04
CA ASN A 36 -10.12 -7.00 -3.39
C ASN A 36 -8.97 -7.45 -2.48
N SER A 37 -9.28 -7.69 -1.19
CA SER A 37 -8.30 -8.06 -0.17
C SER A 37 -7.56 -9.38 -0.44
N ASN A 38 -8.15 -10.25 -1.27
CA ASN A 38 -7.59 -11.53 -1.70
C ASN A 38 -6.84 -11.45 -3.04
N GLY A 39 -6.80 -10.26 -3.63
CA GLY A 39 -6.10 -9.99 -4.87
C GLY A 39 -4.58 -9.92 -4.70
N PRO A 40 -3.85 -9.67 -5.81
CA PRO A 40 -2.40 -9.53 -5.77
C PRO A 40 -1.96 -8.34 -4.92
N ILE A 41 -0.84 -8.52 -4.21
CA ILE A 41 -0.19 -7.47 -3.42
C ILE A 41 0.99 -6.93 -4.23
N LEU A 42 0.99 -5.63 -4.53
CA LEU A 42 2.15 -4.95 -5.11
C LEU A 42 3.18 -4.72 -4.01
N ARG A 43 4.40 -5.21 -4.21
CA ARG A 43 5.51 -5.04 -3.26
C ARG A 43 6.56 -4.13 -3.87
N LEU A 44 6.84 -3.03 -3.18
CA LEU A 44 7.81 -2.03 -3.55
C LEU A 44 8.96 -2.06 -2.55
N THR A 45 10.16 -1.71 -3.00
CA THR A 45 11.24 -1.37 -2.07
C THR A 45 10.90 -0.05 -1.37
N SER A 46 11.45 0.17 -0.18
CA SER A 46 11.29 1.47 0.50
C SER A 46 11.79 2.64 -0.36
N GLN A 47 12.85 2.44 -1.14
CA GLN A 47 13.36 3.46 -2.06
C GLN A 47 12.37 3.77 -3.18
N ALA A 48 11.84 2.74 -3.86
CA ALA A 48 10.85 2.93 -4.92
C ALA A 48 9.58 3.62 -4.39
N TRP A 49 9.17 3.34 -3.16
CA TRP A 49 8.05 4.02 -2.51
C TRP A 49 8.32 5.52 -2.30
N VAL A 50 9.52 5.88 -1.84
CA VAL A 50 9.92 7.29 -1.66
C VAL A 50 9.95 8.01 -3.00
N GLU A 51 10.57 7.43 -4.03
CA GLU A 51 10.62 8.02 -5.38
C GLU A 51 9.22 8.18 -5.97
N PHE A 52 8.37 7.16 -5.86
CA PHE A 52 6.98 7.21 -6.32
C PHE A 52 6.19 8.33 -5.65
N THR A 53 6.27 8.44 -4.32
CA THR A 53 5.51 9.47 -3.59
C THR A 53 6.05 10.88 -3.81
N ALA A 54 7.35 11.04 -4.00
CA ALA A 54 7.97 12.32 -4.35
C ALA A 54 7.57 12.82 -5.74
N ALA A 55 7.21 11.93 -6.67
CA ALA A 55 6.74 12.30 -8.01
C ALA A 55 5.27 12.77 -8.05
N LEU A 56 4.52 12.62 -6.96
CA LEU A 56 3.10 12.98 -6.87
C LEU A 56 2.85 14.38 -6.28
N SER A 57 3.91 15.11 -5.92
CA SER A 57 3.86 16.48 -5.38
C SER A 57 3.92 17.54 -6.46
#